data_AF-A0A7S2UCU8-F1
#
_entry.id   AF-A0A7S2UCU8-F1
#
_cell.length_a   1.000
_cell.length_b   1.000
_cell.length_c   1.000
_cell.angle_alpha   90.00
_cell.angle_beta   90.00
_cell.angle_gamma   90.00
#
_symmetry.space_group_name_H-M   'P 1'
#
loop_
_entity.id
_entity.type
_entity.pdbx_description
1 polymer ?
#
loop_
_entity_poly.entity_id
_entity_poly.type
_entity_poly.pdbx_seq_one_letter_code
_entity_poly.pdbx_strand_id
1 'polypeptide(L)'
;RTKAANNAHLASMLQLQVLDWRDDPPQDALQEKSMNLVFGSDVAYYHHLVRPVLDTMDRMLDPENGVAYILGQMNRESMWNVYKLMKEGGYNLRTDEQDPPWPGETNMLLYHMELGPWLEHDVDWNDTDLQNEFRPIESVPMAVILYTPPDSPHRSLFMGPHDHVATQADQDNQFMSF
;
A
#
# COMPACT_ATOMS: atom_id res chain seq x y z
N ARG A 1 14.23 -35.69 16.30
CA ARG A 1 15.31 -35.02 15.54
C ARG A 1 14.79 -33.67 15.09
N THR A 2 14.99 -32.66 15.91
CA THR A 2 14.56 -31.28 15.67
C THR A 2 15.47 -30.71 14.59
N LYS A 3 14.93 -30.39 13.41
CA LYS A 3 15.66 -29.60 12.42
C LYS A 3 15.83 -28.22 13.04
N ALA A 4 17.03 -27.91 13.51
CA ALA A 4 17.44 -26.55 13.74
C ALA A 4 17.26 -25.82 12.40
N ALA A 5 16.34 -24.86 12.35
CA ALA A 5 16.26 -23.94 11.25
C ALA A 5 17.58 -23.15 11.27
N ASN A 6 18.44 -23.43 10.31
CA ASN A 6 19.62 -22.62 10.04
C ASN A 6 19.10 -21.22 9.68
N ASN A 7 19.07 -20.32 10.66
CA ASN A 7 18.98 -18.87 10.47
C ASN A 7 20.30 -18.36 9.89
N ALA A 8 20.73 -18.95 8.77
CA ALA A 8 21.92 -18.58 8.06
C ALA A 8 21.59 -17.35 7.21
N HIS A 9 22.03 -16.19 7.70
CA HIS A 9 22.24 -14.96 6.93
C HIS A 9 20.99 -14.29 6.34
N LEU A 10 20.09 -13.78 7.18
CA LEU A 10 19.41 -12.53 6.83
C LEU A 10 20.44 -11.40 6.95
N ALA A 11 21.24 -11.22 5.90
CA ALA A 11 22.03 -10.02 5.73
C ALA A 11 21.04 -8.90 5.37
N SER A 12 20.50 -8.23 6.38
CA SER A 12 19.68 -7.04 6.17
C SER A 12 20.61 -5.89 5.77
N MET A 13 20.54 -5.50 4.50
CA MET A 13 21.20 -4.30 4.01
C MET A 13 20.12 -3.22 3.88
N LEU A 14 20.26 -2.14 4.66
CA LEU A 14 19.45 -0.94 4.50
C LEU A 14 20.20 0.02 3.59
N GLN A 15 19.58 0.40 2.48
CA GLN A 15 20.08 1.45 1.61
C GLN A 15 19.05 2.57 1.54
N LEU A 16 19.54 3.80 1.63
CA LEU A 16 18.74 5.00 1.40
C LEU A 16 19.19 5.60 0.08
N GLN A 17 18.22 5.88 -0.80
CA GLN A 17 18.46 6.48 -2.10
C GLN A 17 17.39 7.55 -2.35
N VAL A 18 17.75 8.55 -3.15
CA VAL A 18 16.82 9.57 -3.62
C VAL A 18 16.12 9.03 -4.86
N LEU A 19 14.79 9.09 -4.86
CA LEU A 19 13.95 8.70 -5.99
C LEU A 19 12.94 9.81 -6.24
N ASP A 20 13.01 10.46 -7.41
CA ASP A 20 11.93 11.34 -7.89
C ASP A 20 11.03 10.50 -8.81
N TRP A 21 9.74 10.46 -8.50
CA TRP A 21 8.75 9.68 -9.25
C TRP A 21 8.37 10.32 -10.59
N ARG A 22 8.58 11.63 -10.71
CA ARG A 22 8.11 12.43 -11.86
C ARG A 22 9.10 12.41 -13.01
N ASP A 23 10.37 12.21 -12.70
CA ASP A 23 11.45 12.14 -13.67
C ASP A 23 11.77 10.67 -13.98
N ASP A 24 12.28 10.39 -15.18
CA ASP A 24 12.83 9.07 -15.45
C ASP A 24 14.00 8.85 -14.48
N PRO A 25 13.91 7.90 -13.53
CA PRO A 25 14.97 7.74 -12.55
C PRO A 25 16.28 7.38 -13.27
N PRO A 26 17.44 7.82 -12.74
CA PRO A 26 18.73 7.47 -13.30
C PRO A 26 18.78 5.95 -13.55
N GLN A 27 19.31 5.52 -14.70
CA GLN A 27 19.35 4.09 -15.11
C GLN A 27 20.05 3.18 -14.08
N ASP A 28 20.83 3.79 -13.20
CA ASP A 28 21.66 3.24 -12.15
C ASP A 28 21.04 3.36 -10.74
N ALA A 29 19.91 4.06 -10.59
CA ALA A 29 19.25 4.27 -9.30
C ALA A 29 18.28 3.15 -8.90
N LEU A 30 17.71 2.41 -9.86
CA LEU A 30 16.75 1.35 -9.57
C LEU A 30 17.14 0.06 -10.26
N GLN A 31 17.25 -1.02 -9.50
CA GLN A 31 17.17 -2.36 -10.10
C GLN A 31 15.73 -2.54 -10.59
N GLU A 32 15.57 -2.61 -11.92
CA GLU A 32 14.27 -2.80 -12.53
C GLU A 32 13.71 -4.18 -12.17
N LYS A 33 12.41 -4.21 -11.84
CA LYS A 33 11.62 -5.43 -11.67
C LYS A 33 12.23 -6.44 -10.69
N SER A 34 12.88 -5.95 -9.63
CA SER A 34 13.64 -6.78 -8.69
C SER A 34 13.04 -6.84 -7.28
N MET A 35 12.03 -6.04 -6.99
CA MET A 35 11.51 -5.90 -5.63
C MET A 35 10.32 -6.83 -5.40
N ASN A 36 10.45 -7.74 -4.43
CA ASN A 36 9.34 -8.61 -4.02
C ASN A 36 8.25 -7.87 -3.22
N LEU A 37 8.56 -6.67 -2.72
CA LEU A 37 7.63 -5.81 -2.00
C LEU A 37 7.91 -4.36 -2.35
N VAL A 38 6.89 -3.65 -2.82
CA VAL A 38 6.92 -2.19 -2.98
C VAL A 38 5.76 -1.61 -2.17
N PHE A 39 6.05 -0.71 -1.23
CA PHE A 39 5.00 -0.13 -0.39
C PHE A 39 5.16 1.38 -0.24
N GLY A 40 4.03 2.06 -0.08
CA GLY A 40 3.99 3.49 0.22
C GLY A 40 2.84 3.83 1.15
N SER A 41 3.05 4.84 2.00
CA SER A 41 2.01 5.40 2.86
C SER A 41 1.82 6.87 2.51
N ASP A 42 0.58 7.25 2.19
CA ASP A 42 0.14 8.59 1.78
C ASP A 42 0.94 9.19 0.60
N VAL A 43 1.43 8.32 -0.29
CA VAL A 43 2.28 8.68 -1.43
C VAL A 43 1.50 9.31 -2.59
N ALA A 44 0.22 8.98 -2.73
CA ALA A 44 -0.67 9.46 -3.79
C ALA A 44 -1.62 10.55 -3.29
N TYR A 45 -1.18 11.41 -2.38
CA TYR A 45 -2.03 12.46 -1.78
C TYR A 45 -2.60 13.43 -2.83
N TYR A 46 -1.83 13.75 -3.88
CA TYR A 46 -2.25 14.64 -4.95
C TYR A 46 -2.54 13.87 -6.25
N HIS A 47 -3.60 14.27 -6.97
CA HIS A 47 -3.98 13.63 -8.24
C HIS A 47 -2.85 13.59 -9.27
N HIS A 48 -2.00 14.62 -9.34
CA HIS A 48 -0.89 14.67 -10.27
C HIS A 48 0.26 13.70 -9.93
N LEU A 49 0.28 13.12 -8.72
CA LEU A 49 1.26 12.13 -8.30
C LEU A 49 0.80 10.69 -8.51
N VAL A 50 -0.50 10.46 -8.72
CA VAL A 50 -1.08 9.11 -8.88
C VAL A 50 -0.34 8.32 -9.95
N ARG A 51 -0.18 8.90 -11.14
CA ARG A 51 0.47 8.22 -12.26
C ARG A 51 1.99 8.02 -12.06
N PRO A 52 2.76 9.06 -11.70
CA PRO A 52 4.17 8.91 -11.33
C PRO A 52 4.43 7.79 -10.31
N VAL A 53 3.61 7.69 -9.27
CA VAL A 53 3.71 6.63 -8.24
C VAL A 53 3.48 5.27 -8.86
N LEU A 54 2.40 5.09 -9.63
CA LEU A 54 2.09 3.81 -10.27
C LEU A 54 3.18 3.36 -11.24
N ASP A 55 3.67 4.25 -12.11
CA ASP A 55 4.75 3.93 -13.07
C ASP A 55 6.03 3.51 -12.33
N THR A 56 6.36 4.21 -11.24
CA THR A 56 7.53 3.89 -10.40
C THR A 56 7.38 2.53 -9.73
N MET A 57 6.21 2.28 -9.12
CA MET A 57 5.95 1.01 -8.46
C MET A 57 5.98 -0.15 -9.44
N ASP A 58 5.32 -0.02 -10.60
CA ASP A 58 5.38 -1.04 -11.65
C ASP A 58 6.84 -1.31 -12.04
N ARG A 59 7.64 -0.28 -12.33
CA ARG A 59 9.04 -0.45 -12.74
C ARG A 59 9.88 -1.22 -11.72
N MET A 60 9.64 -1.03 -10.43
CA MET A 60 10.41 -1.68 -9.36
C MET A 60 9.93 -3.11 -9.05
N LEU A 61 8.64 -3.37 -9.23
CA LEU A 61 8.00 -4.58 -8.76
C LEU A 61 8.39 -5.80 -9.58
N ASP A 62 8.79 -6.87 -8.90
CA ASP A 62 8.99 -8.18 -9.53
C ASP A 62 7.66 -8.66 -10.16
N PRO A 63 7.60 -8.91 -11.48
CA PRO A 63 6.36 -9.27 -12.16
C PRO A 63 5.85 -10.66 -11.82
N GLU A 64 6.70 -11.55 -11.29
CA GLU A 64 6.32 -12.92 -10.95
C GLU A 64 5.92 -13.07 -9.48
N ASN A 65 6.64 -12.40 -8.57
CA ASN A 65 6.46 -12.59 -7.13
C ASN A 65 6.23 -11.29 -6.34
N GLY A 66 6.29 -10.13 -6.99
CA GLY A 66 6.27 -8.83 -6.32
C GLY A 66 4.88 -8.42 -5.85
N VAL A 67 4.78 -7.99 -4.60
CA VAL A 67 3.54 -7.48 -4.00
C VAL A 67 3.62 -5.96 -3.85
N ALA A 68 2.55 -5.25 -4.22
CA ALA A 68 2.48 -3.80 -4.06
C ALA A 68 1.42 -3.39 -3.03
N TYR A 69 1.77 -2.40 -2.19
CA TYR A 69 0.89 -1.83 -1.16
C TYR A 69 0.87 -0.31 -1.20
N ILE A 70 -0.33 0.27 -1.18
CA ILE A 70 -0.51 1.71 -0.96
C ILE A 70 -1.51 1.89 0.16
N LEU A 71 -1.06 2.50 1.26
CA LEU A 71 -1.90 2.89 2.39
C LEU A 71 -2.22 4.38 2.30
N GLY A 72 -3.47 4.76 2.50
CA GLY A 72 -3.88 6.17 2.57
C GLY A 72 -5.26 6.33 3.17
N GLN A 73 -5.74 7.56 3.28
CA GLN A 73 -7.10 7.82 3.77
C GLN A 73 -8.14 7.43 2.71
N MET A 74 -9.16 6.68 3.11
CA MET A 74 -10.21 6.18 2.22
C MET A 74 -11.03 7.31 1.57
N ASN A 75 -11.21 8.42 2.27
CA ASN A 75 -12.01 9.56 1.79
C ASN A 75 -11.32 10.38 0.70
N ARG A 76 -10.09 10.03 0.29
CA ARG A 76 -9.36 10.74 -0.78
C ARG A 76 -9.67 10.16 -2.14
N GLU A 77 -10.16 11.00 -3.05
CA GLU A 77 -10.41 10.60 -4.45
C GLU A 77 -9.16 10.07 -5.14
N SER A 78 -7.97 10.60 -4.82
CA SER A 78 -6.71 10.10 -5.37
C SER A 78 -6.43 8.64 -5.03
N MET A 79 -6.83 8.15 -3.86
CA MET A 79 -6.71 6.72 -3.49
C MET A 79 -7.63 5.84 -4.35
N TRP A 80 -8.86 6.30 -4.61
CA TRP A 80 -9.76 5.59 -5.51
C TRP A 80 -9.27 5.61 -6.95
N ASN A 81 -8.64 6.70 -7.39
CA ASN A 81 -8.04 6.78 -8.72
C ASN A 81 -6.86 5.81 -8.87
N VAL A 82 -6.00 5.68 -7.85
CA VAL A 82 -4.94 4.67 -7.83
C VAL A 82 -5.55 3.27 -8.00
N TYR A 83 -6.55 2.94 -7.19
CA TYR A 83 -7.19 1.61 -7.24
C TYR A 83 -7.83 1.30 -8.58
N LYS A 84 -8.57 2.27 -9.16
CA LYS A 84 -9.19 2.12 -10.48
C LYS A 84 -8.16 1.92 -11.57
N LEU A 85 -7.10 2.74 -11.60
CA LEU A 85 -6.06 2.61 -12.62
C LEU A 85 -5.35 1.25 -12.54
N MET A 86 -5.08 0.74 -11.34
CA MET A 86 -4.49 -0.59 -11.18
C MET A 86 -5.47 -1.71 -11.58
N LYS A 87 -6.73 -1.61 -11.18
CA LYS A 87 -7.74 -2.67 -11.36
C LYS A 87 -8.38 -2.71 -12.75
N GLU A 88 -8.57 -1.56 -13.36
CA GLU A 88 -9.37 -1.36 -14.58
C GLU A 88 -8.52 -0.82 -15.74
N GLY A 89 -7.30 -0.36 -15.46
CA GLY A 89 -6.50 0.38 -16.43
C GLY A 89 -7.00 1.82 -16.58
N GLY A 90 -6.53 2.50 -17.62
CA GLY A 90 -7.03 3.83 -17.93
C GLY A 90 -6.14 4.61 -18.89
N TYR A 91 -6.60 5.82 -19.19
CA TYR A 91 -5.94 6.67 -20.15
C TYR A 91 -4.61 7.21 -19.61
N ASN A 92 -3.57 7.09 -20.43
CA ASN A 92 -2.25 7.59 -20.14
C ASN A 92 -1.94 8.82 -20.98
N LEU A 93 -1.93 9.98 -20.32
CA LEU A 93 -1.64 11.27 -20.94
C LEU A 93 -0.21 11.36 -21.52
N ARG A 94 0.75 10.57 -21.03
CA ARG A 94 2.15 10.60 -21.51
C ARG A 94 2.31 9.86 -22.84
N THR A 95 1.62 8.74 -23.00
CA THR A 95 1.71 7.90 -24.20
C THR A 95 0.58 8.15 -25.20
N ASP A 96 -0.48 8.84 -24.79
CA ASP A 96 -1.72 9.01 -25.54
C ASP A 96 -2.43 7.67 -25.85
N GLU A 97 -2.31 6.71 -24.92
CA GLU A 97 -2.85 5.36 -25.07
C GLU A 97 -3.75 4.96 -23.89
N GLN A 98 -4.52 3.88 -24.07
CA GLN A 98 -5.26 3.24 -22.98
C GLN A 98 -4.41 2.11 -22.41
N ASP A 99 -3.94 2.28 -21.18
CA ASP A 99 -3.22 1.21 -20.49
C ASP A 99 -4.20 0.16 -19.98
N PRO A 100 -3.87 -1.13 -20.12
CA PRO A 100 -4.67 -2.19 -19.54
C PRO A 100 -4.59 -2.15 -18.00
N PRO A 101 -5.49 -2.86 -17.30
CA PRO A 101 -5.31 -3.21 -15.91
C PRO A 101 -3.94 -3.82 -15.64
N TRP A 102 -3.43 -3.68 -14.41
CA TRP A 102 -2.25 -4.42 -13.99
C TRP A 102 -2.54 -5.92 -14.06
N PRO A 103 -1.62 -6.73 -14.61
CA PRO A 103 -1.84 -8.15 -14.77
C PRO A 103 -1.82 -8.82 -13.39
N GLY A 104 -2.97 -9.14 -12.81
CA GLY A 104 -3.05 -9.73 -11.47
C GLY A 104 -4.37 -9.45 -10.76
N GLU A 105 -4.33 -9.50 -9.44
CA GLU A 105 -5.46 -9.11 -8.59
C GLU A 105 -5.12 -7.84 -7.80
N THR A 106 -5.99 -6.83 -7.94
CA THR A 106 -5.94 -5.61 -7.14
C THR A 106 -7.19 -5.53 -6.28
N ASN A 107 -7.00 -5.43 -4.97
CA ASN A 107 -8.06 -5.23 -3.98
C ASN A 107 -7.79 -3.95 -3.19
N MET A 108 -8.85 -3.23 -2.82
CA MET A 108 -8.78 -2.18 -1.80
C MET A 108 -9.48 -2.70 -0.56
N LEU A 109 -8.79 -2.71 0.57
CA LEU A 109 -9.31 -3.10 1.87
C LEU A 109 -9.58 -1.85 2.70
N LEU A 110 -10.74 -1.77 3.33
CA LEU A 110 -11.18 -0.60 4.09
C LEU A 110 -11.10 -0.86 5.59
N TYR A 111 -10.51 0.08 6.31
CA TYR A 111 -10.29 0.00 7.75
C TYR A 111 -10.69 1.31 8.44
N HIS A 112 -10.94 1.22 9.73
CA HIS A 112 -10.98 2.38 10.62
C HIS A 112 -9.76 2.33 11.53
N MET A 113 -8.89 3.32 11.41
CA MET A 113 -7.73 3.47 12.29
C MET A 113 -8.14 4.28 13.51
N GLU A 114 -8.10 3.63 14.67
CA GLU A 114 -8.34 4.29 15.95
C GLU A 114 -7.07 5.02 16.40
N LEU A 115 -7.17 6.34 16.53
CA LEU A 115 -6.09 7.18 17.03
C LEU A 115 -6.20 7.32 18.54
N GLY A 116 -5.16 6.89 19.24
CA GLY A 116 -5.04 7.07 20.69
C GLY A 116 -4.46 8.43 21.07
N PRO A 117 -4.49 8.76 22.37
CA PRO A 117 -3.73 9.89 22.91
C PRO A 117 -2.23 9.75 22.60
N TRP A 118 -1.57 10.87 22.33
CA TRP A 118 -0.11 10.92 22.30
C TRP A 118 0.43 10.60 23.68
N LEU A 119 1.18 9.50 23.79
CA LEU A 119 1.83 9.08 25.03
C LEU A 119 3.24 9.71 25.06
N GLU A 120 3.54 10.52 26.07
CA GLU A 120 4.89 11.05 26.27
C GLU A 120 5.87 9.91 26.59
N HIS A 121 7.16 10.07 26.25
CA HIS A 121 8.17 9.00 26.19
C HIS A 121 8.42 8.18 27.49
N ASP A 122 7.80 8.52 28.62
CA ASP A 122 7.99 7.89 29.93
C ASP A 122 6.80 7.00 30.37
N VAL A 123 6.02 6.49 29.43
CA VAL A 123 4.93 5.54 29.74
C VAL A 123 5.47 4.11 29.85
N ASP A 124 5.41 3.52 31.04
CA ASP A 124 5.68 2.09 31.24
C ASP A 124 4.58 1.27 30.56
N TRP A 125 4.93 0.58 29.46
CA TRP A 125 4.00 -0.25 28.68
C TRP A 125 3.45 -1.45 29.46
N ASN A 126 4.01 -1.77 30.64
CA ASN A 126 3.47 -2.77 31.55
C ASN A 126 2.44 -2.20 32.54
N ASP A 127 2.19 -0.89 32.52
CA ASP A 127 1.18 -0.30 33.36
C ASP A 127 -0.23 -0.61 32.80
N THR A 128 -0.89 -1.58 33.44
CA THR A 128 -2.25 -2.02 33.12
C THR A 128 -3.29 -0.90 33.20
N ASP A 129 -3.03 0.20 33.91
CA ASP A 129 -3.95 1.32 34.00
C ASP A 129 -3.95 2.16 32.70
N LEU A 130 -2.80 2.30 32.04
CA LEU A 130 -2.67 2.98 30.74
C LEU A 130 -3.29 2.18 29.58
N GLN A 131 -3.27 0.83 29.65
CA GLN A 131 -3.96 -0.02 28.68
C GLN A 131 -5.49 0.08 28.80
N ASN A 132 -6.01 0.33 30.00
CA ASN A 132 -7.44 0.53 30.25
C ASN A 132 -7.91 1.97 29.93
N GLU A 133 -6.99 2.93 29.80
CA GLU A 133 -7.27 4.32 29.46
C GLU A 133 -7.12 4.65 27.97
N PHE A 134 -6.73 3.69 27.12
CA PHE A 134 -6.71 3.88 25.67
C PHE A 134 -8.14 4.04 25.14
N ARG A 135 -8.63 5.28 25.16
CA ARG A 135 -9.87 5.69 24.51
C ARG A 135 -9.47 6.31 23.17
N PRO A 136 -9.90 5.74 22.04
CA PRO A 136 -9.73 6.37 20.74
C PRO A 136 -10.27 7.80 20.80
N ILE A 137 -9.42 8.78 20.50
CA ILE A 137 -9.81 10.19 20.42
C ILE A 137 -10.52 10.45 19.09
N GLU A 138 -10.07 9.76 18.05
CA GLU A 138 -10.55 9.92 16.69
C GLU A 138 -10.47 8.58 15.94
N SER A 139 -11.35 8.42 14.95
CA SER A 139 -11.33 7.29 14.02
C SER A 139 -11.15 7.84 12.62
N VAL A 140 -10.10 7.38 11.93
CA VAL A 140 -9.77 7.82 10.58
C VAL A 140 -10.04 6.68 9.60
N PRO A 141 -10.86 6.88 8.56
CA PRO A 141 -11.10 5.84 7.57
C PRO A 141 -9.87 5.69 6.66
N MET A 142 -9.34 4.47 6.60
CA MET A 142 -8.13 4.11 5.88
C MET A 142 -8.45 3.12 4.76
N ALA A 143 -7.71 3.24 3.66
CA ALA A 143 -7.73 2.32 2.54
C ALA A 143 -6.33 1.71 2.35
N VAL A 144 -6.28 0.40 2.18
CA VAL A 144 -5.08 -0.35 1.79
C VAL A 144 -5.34 -0.94 0.41
N ILE A 145 -4.61 -0.46 -0.59
CA ILE A 145 -4.61 -1.05 -1.92
C ILE A 145 -3.52 -2.12 -1.93
N LEU A 146 -3.92 -3.34 -2.24
CA LEU A 146 -3.07 -4.51 -2.38
C LEU A 146 -3.11 -4.97 -3.83
N TYR A 147 -1.94 -5.16 -4.42
CA TYR A 147 -1.78 -5.85 -5.70
C TYR A 147 -0.92 -7.10 -5.54
N THR A 148 -1.35 -8.19 -6.19
CA THR A 148 -0.59 -9.43 -6.34
C THR A 148 -0.58 -9.89 -7.81
N PRO A 149 0.56 -10.37 -8.34
CA PRO A 149 0.68 -10.90 -9.68
C PRO A 149 -0.18 -12.16 -9.91
N PRO A 150 -0.41 -12.55 -11.18
CA PRO A 150 -1.08 -13.79 -11.50
C PRO A 150 -0.30 -14.96 -10.90
N ASP A 151 -1.01 -15.95 -10.37
CA ASP A 151 -0.41 -17.15 -9.77
C ASP A 151 0.54 -16.91 -8.58
N SER A 152 0.56 -15.69 -8.03
CA SER A 152 1.40 -15.37 -6.86
C SER A 152 1.04 -16.27 -5.67
N PRO A 153 2.03 -16.90 -5.01
CA PRO A 153 1.79 -17.69 -3.80
C PRO A 153 1.29 -16.85 -2.62
N HIS A 154 1.38 -15.51 -2.74
CA HIS A 154 1.00 -14.58 -1.69
C HIS A 154 -0.45 -14.11 -1.76
N ARG A 155 -1.19 -14.50 -2.82
CA ARG A 155 -2.57 -14.06 -3.08
C ARG A 155 -3.54 -14.34 -1.91
N SER A 156 -3.34 -15.44 -1.19
CA SER A 156 -4.17 -15.84 -0.04
C SER A 156 -3.63 -15.37 1.32
N LEU A 157 -2.44 -14.76 1.37
CA LEU A 157 -1.78 -14.40 2.63
C LEU A 157 -2.24 -13.05 3.20
N PHE A 158 -2.81 -12.18 2.37
CA PHE A 158 -3.07 -10.78 2.72
C PHE A 158 -4.53 -10.43 2.92
N MET A 159 -5.42 -11.41 2.81
CA MET A 159 -6.84 -11.24 3.11
C MET A 159 -7.24 -12.23 4.21
N GLY A 160 -7.56 -11.68 5.36
CA GLY A 160 -8.20 -12.38 6.45
C GLY A 160 -9.72 -12.52 6.22
N PRO A 161 -10.38 -13.39 7.00
CA PRO A 161 -11.82 -13.63 6.90
C PRO A 161 -12.69 -12.43 7.32
N HIS A 162 -12.09 -11.40 7.89
CA HIS A 162 -12.77 -10.21 8.40
C HIS A 162 -12.43 -8.94 7.62
N ASP A 163 -11.60 -9.03 6.58
CA ASP A 163 -11.26 -7.86 5.77
C ASP A 163 -12.44 -7.46 4.88
N HIS A 164 -12.80 -6.17 4.92
CA HIS A 164 -13.82 -5.60 4.05
C HIS A 164 -13.17 -5.13 2.74
N VAL A 165 -13.52 -5.80 1.64
CA VAL A 165 -13.09 -5.41 0.29
C VAL A 165 -14.02 -4.30 -0.22
N ALA A 166 -13.42 -3.20 -0.66
CA ALA A 166 -14.12 -2.05 -1.18
C ALA A 166 -15.05 -2.41 -2.35
N THR A 167 -16.28 -1.91 -2.27
CA THR A 167 -17.34 -2.07 -3.26
C THR A 167 -17.66 -0.75 -3.96
N GLN A 168 -18.50 -0.79 -5.00
CA GLN A 168 -19.00 0.45 -5.64
C GLN A 168 -19.81 1.30 -4.67
N ALA A 169 -20.59 0.69 -3.78
CA ALA A 169 -21.37 1.41 -2.78
C ALA A 169 -20.47 2.18 -1.80
N ASP A 170 -19.32 1.61 -1.43
CA ASP A 170 -18.34 2.29 -0.58
C ASP A 170 -17.75 3.53 -1.28
N GLN A 171 -17.49 3.42 -2.59
CA GLN A 171 -17.03 4.55 -3.40
C GLN A 171 -18.09 5.66 -3.46
N ASP A 172 -19.35 5.31 -3.70
CA ASP A 172 -20.43 6.28 -3.82
C ASP A 172 -20.71 6.99 -2.48
N ASN A 173 -20.50 6.28 -1.36
CA ASN A 173 -20.66 6.81 -0.01
C ASN A 173 -19.46 7.65 0.47
N GLN A 174 -18.34 7.64 -0.24
CA GLN A 174 -17.10 8.36 0.11
C GLN A 174 -17.32 9.86 0.40
N PHE A 175 -18.34 10.47 -0.23
CA PHE A 175 -18.65 11.89 -0.14
C PHE A 175 -19.93 12.21 0.62
N MET A 176 -20.60 11.20 1.20
CA MET A 176 -21.90 11.38 1.87
C MET A 176 -21.81 11.46 3.41
N SER A 177 -20.62 11.38 4.00
CA SER A 177 -20.39 11.68 5.41
C SER A 177 -19.80 13.09 5.57
N PHE A 178 -20.68 14.08 5.71
CA PHE A 178 -20.41 15.41 6.30
C PHE A 178 -21.35 15.64 7.48
#